data_AF-A0A8C5T267-F1
#
_entry.id   AF-A0A8C5T267-F1
#
_cell.length_a   1.000
_cell.length_b   1.000
_cell.length_c   1.000
_cell.angle_alpha   90.00
_cell.angle_beta   90.00
_cell.angle_gamma   90.00
#
_symmetry.space_group_name_H-M   'P 1'
#
loop_
_entity.id
_entity.type
_entity.pdbx_description
1 polymer ?
#
loop_
_entity_poly.entity_id
_entity_poly.type
_entity_poly.pdbx_seq_one_letter_code
_entity_poly.pdbx_strand_id
1 'polypeptide(L)' 'MENLPNANSRFALDLLRRFSEANPTGNVFFSPVSVSAALAMVVLGAKGNTEAQMLKDKPTAVGIMQKEPGGK' A
#
# COMPACT_ATOMS: atom_id res chain seq x y z
N MET A 1 -14.17 3.93 -9.84
CA MET A 1 -13.03 3.03 -9.58
C MET A 1 -11.89 3.49 -10.47
N GLU A 2 -10.70 3.61 -9.91
CA GLU A 2 -9.49 3.81 -10.72
C GLU A 2 -9.24 2.55 -11.56
N ASN A 3 -8.69 2.68 -12.77
CA ASN A 3 -8.35 1.51 -13.57
C ASN A 3 -7.06 0.86 -13.06
N LEU A 4 -6.89 -0.44 -13.35
CA LEU A 4 -5.73 -1.21 -12.88
C LEU A 4 -4.37 -0.58 -13.29
N PRO A 5 -4.18 -0.07 -14.52
CA PRO A 5 -2.94 0.61 -14.89
C PRO A 5 -2.62 1.80 -14.01
N ASN A 6 -3.59 2.69 -13.76
CA ASN A 6 -3.38 3.90 -12.98
C ASN A 6 -3.12 3.57 -11.49
N ALA A 7 -3.83 2.58 -10.94
CA ALA A 7 -3.57 2.09 -9.58
C ALA A 7 -2.14 1.54 -9.44
N ASN A 8 -1.68 0.73 -10.40
CA ASN A 8 -0.31 0.23 -10.43
C ASN A 8 0.73 1.35 -10.60
N SER A 9 0.45 2.37 -11.41
CA SER A 9 1.34 3.54 -11.56
C SER A 9 1.43 4.37 -10.28
N ARG A 10 0.31 4.61 -9.59
CA ARG A 10 0.30 5.29 -8.28
C ARG A 10 1.10 4.51 -7.24
N PHE A 11 0.82 3.22 -7.10
CA PHE A 11 1.56 2.33 -6.22
C PHE A 11 3.07 2.34 -6.53
N ALA A 12 3.45 2.30 -7.81
CA ALA A 12 4.84 2.37 -8.24
C ALA A 12 5.53 3.65 -7.79
N LEU A 13 4.88 4.81 -7.98
CA LEU A 13 5.43 6.11 -7.61
C LEU A 13 5.56 6.26 -6.09
N ASP A 14 4.56 5.81 -5.33
CA ASP A 14 4.60 5.86 -3.87
C ASP A 14 5.68 4.92 -3.30
N LEU A 15 5.85 3.74 -3.89
CA LEU A 15 6.90 2.81 -3.50
C LEU A 15 8.29 3.32 -3.87
N LEU A 16 8.45 3.89 -5.07
CA LEU A 16 9.70 4.50 -5.51
C LEU A 16 10.13 5.64 -4.56
N ARG A 17 9.20 6.53 -4.18
CA ARG A 17 9.48 7.60 -3.21
C ARG A 17 10.04 7.05 -1.89
N ARG A 18 9.41 6.00 -1.35
CA ARG A 18 9.88 5.35 -0.12
C ARG A 18 11.27 4.73 -0.28
N PHE A 19 11.56 4.10 -1.42
CA PHE A 19 12.90 3.58 -1.69
C PHE A 19 13.93 4.69 -1.85
N SER A 20 13.59 5.80 -2.50
CA SER A 20 14.47 6.96 -2.62
C SER A 20 14.74 7.63 -1.27
N GLU A 21 13.74 7.70 -0.38
CA GLU A 21 13.93 8.19 0.99
C GLU A 21 14.86 7.26 1.81
N ALA A 22 14.70 5.94 1.65
CA ALA A 22 15.52 4.95 2.34
C ALA A 22 16.94 4.81 1.75
N ASN A 23 17.12 5.11 0.46
CA ASN A 23 18.40 5.01 -0.24
C ASN A 23 18.61 6.23 -1.18
N PRO A 24 19.00 7.40 -0.62
CA PRO A 24 19.00 8.68 -1.35
C PRO A 24 20.00 8.78 -2.50
N THR A 25 21.07 7.99 -2.45
CA THR A 25 22.19 8.06 -3.41
C THR A 25 22.40 6.76 -4.18
N GLY A 26 21.68 5.70 -3.82
CA GLY A 26 21.79 4.39 -4.46
C GLY A 26 20.82 4.23 -5.62
N ASN A 27 21.16 3.30 -6.51
CA ASN A 27 20.25 2.90 -7.59
C ASN A 27 19.05 2.14 -7.00
N VAL A 28 17.85 2.50 -7.44
CA VAL A 28 16.60 1.80 -7.12
C VAL A 28 16.05 1.18 -8.39
N PHE A 29 15.86 -0.14 -8.39
CA PHE A 29 15.30 -0.90 -9.50
C PHE A 29 14.33 -1.96 -8.97
N PHE A 30 13.09 -1.94 -9.46
CA PHE A 30 12.07 -2.91 -9.08
C PHE A 30 11.00 -3.03 -10.17
N SER A 31 10.19 -4.09 -10.11
CA SER A 31 9.02 -4.29 -10.97
C SER A 31 7.74 -3.99 -10.18
N PRO A 32 7.05 -2.86 -10.44
CA PRO A 32 5.86 -2.50 -9.66
C PRO A 32 4.73 -3.52 -9.81
N VAL A 33 4.46 -3.97 -11.04
CA VAL A 33 3.39 -4.94 -11.31
C VAL A 33 3.64 -6.28 -10.61
N SER A 34 4.89 -6.74 -10.58
CA SER A 34 5.24 -7.99 -9.88
C SER A 34 5.01 -7.87 -8.37
N VAL A 35 5.37 -6.74 -7.76
CA VAL A 35 5.11 -6.49 -6.33
C VAL A 35 3.61 -6.39 -6.05
N SER A 36 2.87 -5.65 -6.87
CA SER A 36 1.40 -5.53 -6.75
C SER A 36 0.71 -6.89 -6.89
N ALA A 37 1.13 -7.73 -7.84
CA ALA A 37 0.58 -9.07 -8.02
C ALA A 37 0.86 -9.98 -6.81
N ALA A 38 2.08 -9.94 -6.27
CA ALA A 38 2.42 -10.67 -5.05
C ALA A 38 1.58 -10.20 -3.86
N LEU A 39 1.42 -8.89 -3.67
CA LEU A 39 0.56 -8.35 -2.62
C LEU A 39 -0.91 -8.72 -2.80
N ALA A 40 -1.42 -8.72 -4.04
CA ALA A 40 -2.78 -9.16 -4.33
C ALA A 40 -3.00 -10.62 -3.91
N MET A 41 -2.05 -11.51 -4.21
CA MET A 41 -2.12 -12.91 -3.75
C MET A 41 -2.10 -13.02 -2.22
N VAL A 42 -1.32 -12.17 -1.53
CA VAL A 42 -1.29 -12.15 -0.06
C VAL A 42 -2.61 -11.62 0.51
N VAL A 43 -3.23 -10.60 -0.10
CA VAL A 43 -4.54 -10.09 0.30
C VAL A 43 -5.59 -11.19 0.32
N LEU A 44 -5.60 -12.08 -0.70
CA LEU A 44 -6.55 -13.20 -0.77
C LEU A 44 -6.45 -14.17 0.41
N GLY A 45 -5.30 -14.25 1.08
CA GLY A 45 -5.10 -15.05 2.29
C GLY A 45 -5.22 -14.28 3.60
N ALA A 46 -5.28 -12.94 3.56
CA ALA A 46 -5.35 -12.09 4.74
C ALA A 46 -6.78 -11.98 5.27
N LYS A 47 -6.93 -11.66 6.56
CA LYS A 47 -8.22 -11.39 7.21
C LYS A 47 -8.12 -10.25 8.21
N GLY A 48 -9.26 -9.65 8.54
CA GLY A 48 -9.37 -8.63 9.58
C GLY A 48 -8.52 -7.40 9.29
N ASN A 49 -7.76 -6.93 10.28
CA ASN A 49 -6.98 -5.71 10.15
C ASN A 49 -5.88 -5.80 9.07
N THR A 50 -5.32 -6.99 8.83
CA THR A 50 -4.27 -7.19 7.83
C THR A 50 -4.80 -6.96 6.41
N GLU A 51 -5.93 -7.56 6.07
CA GLU A 51 -6.60 -7.35 4.78
C GLU A 51 -6.97 -5.86 4.60
N ALA A 52 -7.54 -5.25 5.63
CA ALA A 52 -7.96 -3.85 5.60
C ALA A 52 -6.79 -2.88 5.37
N GLN A 53 -5.60 -3.16 5.92
CA GLN A 53 -4.41 -2.33 5.72
C GLN A 53 -3.84 -2.50 4.31
N MET A 54 -3.85 -3.71 3.76
CA MET A 54 -3.32 -4.00 2.43
C MET A 54 -4.19 -3.43 1.31
N LEU A 55 -5.51 -3.35 1.51
CA LEU A 55 -6.45 -2.75 0.56
C LEU A 55 -6.54 -1.22 0.66
N LYS A 56 -5.85 -0.60 1.63
CA LYS A 56 -5.98 0.84 1.87
C LYS A 56 -5.15 1.65 0.87
N ASP A 57 -5.79 2.08 -0.21
CA ASP A 57 -5.31 3.20 -1.04
C ASP A 57 -5.30 4.48 -0.19
N LYS A 58 -4.13 5.06 0.06
CA LYS A 58 -4.05 6.41 0.64
C LYS A 58 -3.97 7.46 -0.47
N PRO A 59 -4.70 8.58 -0.33
CA PRO A 59 -4.08 9.89 -0.32
C PRO A 59 -4.04 10.39 1.12
N THR A 60 -2.97 11.10 1.45
CA THR A 60 -2.64 11.62 2.77
C THR A 60 -3.77 12.42 3.42
N ALA A 61 -4.35 11.89 4.51
CA ALA A 61 -4.72 12.63 5.71
C ALA A 61 -4.99 11.61 6.82
N VAL A 62 -4.09 11.56 7.81
CA VAL A 62 -4.35 10.88 9.08
C VAL A 62 -5.39 11.71 9.81
N GLY A 63 -6.65 11.40 9.56
CA GLY A 63 -7.81 11.96 10.24
C GLY A 63 -8.96 10.98 10.10
N ILE A 64 -9.14 10.16 11.13
CA ILE A 64 -10.35 9.47 11.65
C ILE A 64 -9.84 8.27 12.48
N MET A 65 -9.79 8.41 13.80
CA MET A 65 -10.87 7.97 14.69
C MET A 65 -11.36 6.56 14.34
N GLN A 66 -10.64 5.55 14.82
CA GLN A 66 -11.30 4.35 15.32
C GLN A 66 -11.11 4.35 16.83
N LYS A 67 -12.10 4.93 17.51
CA LYS A 67 -12.33 4.73 18.94
C LYS A 67 -12.84 3.30 19.09
N GLU A 68 -12.11 2.46 19.81
CA GLU A 68 -12.63 1.17 20.26
C GLU A 68 -13.87 1.40 21.14
N PRO A 69 -15.00 0.71 20.92
CA PRO A 69 -16.05 0.65 21.93
C PRO A 69 -15.58 -0.28 23.03
N GLY A 70 -15.54 0.24 24.26
CA GLY A 70 -15.05 -0.48 25.42
C GLY A 70 -15.75 -1.81 25.68
N GLY A 71 -14.97 -2.76 26.16
CA GLY A 71 -15.43 -3.88 26.96
C GLY A 71 -14.66 -3.84 28.28
N LYS A 72 -15.39 -3.65 29.38
CA LYS A 72 -14.96 -4.21 30.67
C LYS A 72 -15.04 -5.72 30.60
#